data_AF-A0A228Q0B2-F1
#
_entry.id   AF-A0A228Q0B2-F1
#
_cell.length_a   1.000
_cell.length_b   1.000
_cell.length_c   1.000
_cell.angle_alpha   90.00
_cell.angle_beta   90.00
_cell.angle_gamma   90.00
#
_symmetry.space_group_name_H-M   'P 1'
#
loop_
_entity.id
_entity.type
_entity.pdbx_description
1 polymer ?
#
loop_
_entity_poly.entity_id
_entity_poly.type
_entity_poly.pdbx_seq_one_letter_code
_entity_poly.pdbx_strand_id
1 'polypeptide(L)'
;MKIVQFSEGLKGNAKQSIKIRQRKYQNNIFEQAHRAIKRLARSMMCLKNFYCASILLGDIEVMHMIAKWQMRGDRRKLTPAEQFYSLIA
;
A
#
# COMPACT_ATOMS: atom_id res chain seq x y z
N MET A 1 13.91 -0.72 -5.76
CA MET A 1 14.49 -0.30 -4.48
C MET A 1 15.48 -1.37 -4.16
N LYS A 2 16.79 -1.19 -4.33
CA LYS A 2 17.64 0.00 -4.35
C LYS A 2 17.66 0.84 -3.05
N ILE A 3 17.14 0.33 -1.93
CA ILE A 3 17.59 0.88 -0.64
C ILE A 3 19.06 0.50 -0.41
N VAL A 4 19.49 -0.65 -0.94
CA VAL A 4 20.90 -1.09 -0.91
C VAL A 4 21.78 -0.29 -1.89
N GLN A 5 21.23 0.28 -2.97
CA GLN A 5 22.03 1.11 -3.90
C GLN A 5 22.09 2.59 -3.50
N PHE A 6 21.26 3.03 -2.55
CA PHE A 6 21.36 4.40 -2.04
C PHE A 6 22.64 4.63 -1.22
N SER A 7 23.29 3.56 -0.73
CA SER A 7 24.59 3.66 -0.06
C SER A 7 25.79 3.75 -1.02
N GLU A 8 25.64 3.34 -2.28
CA GLU A 8 26.74 3.43 -3.26
C GLU A 8 26.91 4.84 -3.84
N GLY A 9 25.87 5.68 -3.75
CA GLY A 9 25.84 7.03 -4.33
C GLY A 9 26.19 8.20 -3.40
N LEU A 10 26.40 7.98 -2.11
CA LEU A 10 26.74 9.03 -1.12
C LEU A 10 28.23 9.02 -0.75
N LYS A 11 29.13 8.91 -1.73
CA LYS A 11 30.54 9.32 -1.57
C LYS A 11 30.69 10.80 -1.94
N GLY A 12 30.04 11.67 -1.17
CA GLY A 12 30.07 13.11 -1.40
C GLY A 12 29.82 13.87 -0.12
N ASN A 13 30.92 14.19 0.59
CA ASN A 13 31.05 15.28 1.56
C ASN A 13 29.89 15.53 2.54
N ALA A 14 29.84 14.76 3.63
CA ALA A 14 29.71 15.30 4.99
C ALA A 14 29.73 14.14 6.01
N LYS A 15 30.41 14.37 7.13
CA LYS A 15 30.65 13.45 8.25
C LYS A 15 29.34 13.03 8.97
N GLN A 16 28.49 12.24 8.33
CA GLN A 16 27.49 11.44 9.01
C GLN A 16 27.71 10.00 8.59
N SER A 17 28.41 9.25 9.45
CA SER A 17 28.50 7.80 9.32
C SER A 17 27.09 7.23 9.46
N ILE A 18 26.38 7.04 8.34
CA ILE A 18 25.09 6.37 8.33
C ILE A 18 25.38 4.92 8.73
N LYS A 19 25.19 4.58 10.01
CA LYS A 19 25.27 3.20 10.50
C LYS A 19 24.09 2.44 9.90
N ILE A 20 24.32 1.76 8.77
CA ILE A 20 23.36 0.85 8.15
C ILE A 20 23.21 -0.35 9.09
N ARG A 21 22.27 -0.27 10.03
CA ARG A 21 21.85 -1.42 10.83
C ARG A 21 20.96 -2.28 9.94
N GLN A 22 21.47 -3.43 9.48
CA GLN A 22 20.66 -4.46 8.85
C GLN A 22 19.76 -5.15 9.89
N ARG A 23 18.77 -4.43 10.42
CA ARG A 23 17.68 -5.06 11.17
C ARG A 23 16.74 -5.72 10.16
N LYS A 24 16.99 -7.01 9.89
CA LYS A 24 16.28 -7.86 8.93
C LYS A 24 14.75 -7.67 8.98
N TYR A 25 14.19 -7.55 10.18
CA TYR A 25 12.76 -7.34 10.40
C TYR A 25 12.25 -5.98 9.88
N GLN A 26 12.94 -4.88 10.24
CA GLN A 26 12.55 -3.53 9.81
C GLN A 26 12.71 -3.35 8.30
N ASN A 27 13.75 -3.95 7.73
CA ASN A 27 13.96 -3.92 6.28
C ASN A 27 12.84 -4.66 5.54
N ASN A 28 12.35 -5.78 6.08
CA ASN A 28 11.27 -6.54 5.45
C ASN A 28 9.96 -5.75 5.40
N ILE A 29 9.60 -5.03 6.48
CA ILE A 29 8.40 -4.19 6.52
C ILE A 29 8.50 -3.05 5.49
N PHE A 30 9.66 -2.38 5.42
CA PHE A 30 9.85 -1.26 4.51
C PHE A 30 9.82 -1.70 3.04
N GLU A 31 10.49 -2.80 2.71
CA GLU A 31 10.47 -3.38 1.36
C GLU A 31 9.08 -3.91 0.98
N GLN A 32 8.29 -4.40 1.94
CA GLN A 32 6.91 -4.83 1.69
C GLN A 32 5.98 -3.65 1.44
N ALA A 33 6.07 -2.59 2.23
CA ALA A 33 5.29 -1.36 2.04
C ALA A 33 5.59 -0.73 0.68
N HIS A 34 6.85 -0.67 0.30
CA HIS A 34 7.22 -0.17 -1.01
C HIS A 34 6.79 -1.08 -2.17
N ARG A 35 6.86 -2.41 -2.00
CA ARG A 35 6.27 -3.34 -2.97
C ARG A 35 4.77 -3.12 -3.13
N ALA A 36 4.05 -2.81 -2.06
CA ALA A 36 2.63 -2.46 -2.14
C ALA A 36 2.41 -1.17 -2.94
N ILE A 37 3.13 -0.09 -2.62
CA ILE A 37 3.04 1.19 -3.34
C ILE A 37 3.35 1.03 -4.83
N LYS A 38 4.37 0.23 -5.17
CA LYS A 38 4.71 -0.03 -6.58
C LYS A 38 3.68 -0.85 -7.32
N ARG A 39 3.07 -1.85 -6.67
CA ARG A 39 1.97 -2.62 -7.29
C ARG A 39 0.80 -1.72 -7.60
N LEU A 40 0.43 -0.83 -6.66
CA LEU A 40 -0.63 0.16 -6.87
C LEU A 40 -0.31 1.07 -8.06
N ALA A 41 0.89 1.67 -8.08
CA ALA A 41 1.32 2.56 -9.17
C ALA A 41 1.39 1.85 -10.55
N ARG A 42 1.80 0.57 -10.57
CA ARG A 42 1.85 -0.24 -11.80
C ARG A 42 0.45 -0.55 -12.32
N SER A 43 -0.48 -0.92 -11.44
CA SER A 43 -1.88 -1.16 -11.80
C SER A 43 -2.56 0.10 -12.34
N MET A 44 -2.27 1.27 -11.77
CA MET A 44 -2.75 2.55 -12.29
C MET A 44 -2.23 2.84 -13.71
N MET A 45 -0.97 2.51 -14.01
CA MET A 45 -0.34 2.78 -15.31
C MET A 45 -0.93 1.94 -16.45
N CYS A 46 -1.57 0.82 -16.15
CA CYS A 46 -2.31 0.00 -17.12
C CYS A 46 -3.74 0.51 -17.39
N LEU A 47 -4.25 1.43 -16.58
CA LEU A 47 -5.56 2.04 -16.76
C LEU A 47 -5.39 3.34 -17.55
N LYS A 48 -6.06 3.45 -18.71
CA LYS A 48 -5.95 4.60 -19.62
C LYS A 48 -6.34 5.95 -18.99
N ASN A 49 -6.98 5.94 -17.82
CA ASN A 49 -7.44 7.13 -17.12
C ASN A 49 -7.20 6.99 -15.60
N PHE A 50 -6.57 8.01 -15.01
CA PHE A 50 -6.34 8.13 -13.57
C PHE A 50 -7.64 8.15 -12.76
N TYR A 51 -8.70 8.75 -13.29
CA TYR A 51 -10.01 8.81 -12.63
C TYR A 51 -10.62 7.42 -12.46
N CYS A 52 -10.62 6.62 -13.52
CA CYS A 52 -11.09 5.23 -13.46
C CYS A 52 -10.20 4.38 -12.53
N ALA A 53 -8.90 4.64 -12.49
CA ALA A 53 -7.98 3.98 -11.57
C ALA A 53 -8.23 4.31 -10.10
N SER A 54 -8.51 5.57 -9.79
CA SER A 54 -8.85 5.97 -8.41
C SER A 54 -10.16 5.34 -7.94
N ILE A 55 -11.17 5.23 -8.82
CA ILE A 55 -12.44 4.58 -8.48
C ILE A 55 -12.22 3.09 -8.21
N LEU A 56 -11.57 2.37 -9.14
CA LEU A 56 -11.27 0.94 -8.98
C LEU A 56 -10.47 0.63 -7.71
N LEU A 57 -9.53 1.50 -7.35
CA LEU A 57 -8.76 1.33 -6.12
C LEU A 57 -9.59 1.57 -4.87
N GLY A 58 -10.45 2.59 -4.87
CA GLY A 58 -11.43 2.81 -3.80
C GLY A 58 -12.31 1.59 -3.60
N ASP A 59 -12.82 1.00 -4.69
CA ASP A 59 -13.67 -0.20 -4.63
C ASP A 59 -12.90 -1.41 -4.08
N ILE A 60 -11.66 -1.64 -4.52
CA ILE A 60 -10.81 -2.74 -4.01
C ILE A 60 -10.44 -2.53 -2.53
N GLU A 61 -10.25 -1.29 -2.11
CA GLU A 61 -9.97 -0.95 -0.71
C GLU A 61 -11.19 -1.19 0.18
N VAL A 62 -12.37 -0.76 -0.27
CA VAL A 62 -13.66 -1.06 0.38
C VAL A 62 -13.88 -2.56 0.49
N MET A 63 -13.65 -3.33 -0.57
CA MET A 63 -13.70 -4.80 -0.54
C MET A 63 -12.77 -5.39 0.53
N HIS A 64 -11.55 -4.88 0.63
CA HIS A 64 -10.60 -5.31 1.66
C HIS A 64 -11.05 -4.94 3.08
N MET A 65 -11.65 -3.76 3.28
CA MET A 65 -12.17 -3.33 4.58
C MET A 65 -13.35 -4.19 5.03
N ILE A 66 -14.24 -4.54 4.11
CA ILE A 66 -15.36 -5.47 4.35
C ILE A 66 -14.81 -6.86 4.71
N ALA A 67 -13.89 -7.40 3.92
CA ALA A 67 -13.30 -8.72 4.17
C ALA A 67 -12.53 -8.81 5.50
N LYS A 68 -11.94 -7.71 5.96
CA LYS A 68 -11.24 -7.60 7.25
C LYS A 68 -12.16 -7.25 8.42
N TRP A 69 -13.45 -7.06 8.19
CA TRP A 69 -14.42 -6.61 9.21
C TRP A 69 -14.04 -5.27 9.85
N GLN A 70 -13.39 -4.39 9.09
CA GLN A 70 -12.90 -3.09 9.54
C GLN A 70 -13.87 -1.93 9.25
N MET A 71 -15.05 -2.24 8.69
CA MET A 71 -16.11 -1.26 8.45
C MET A 71 -16.65 -0.69 9.77
N ARG A 72 -16.85 0.63 9.82
CA ARG A 72 -17.49 1.29 10.96
C ARG A 72 -18.99 0.99 10.94
N GLY A 73 -19.41 -0.05 11.64
CA GLY A 73 -20.80 -0.51 11.70
C GLY A 73 -20.95 -1.79 12.51
N ASP A 74 -22.20 -2.16 12.82
CA ASP A 74 -22.50 -3.31 13.66
C ASP A 74 -22.03 -4.62 13.00
N ARG A 75 -20.97 -5.21 13.57
CA ARG A 75 -20.09 -6.25 12.98
C ARG A 75 -20.78 -7.58 12.64
N ARG A 76 -22.09 -7.71 12.85
CA ARG A 76 -22.78 -9.01 13.02
C ARG A 76 -24.07 -9.18 12.24
N LYS A 77 -24.52 -8.19 11.45
CA LYS A 77 -25.86 -8.24 10.81
C LYS A 77 -25.89 -8.44 9.30
N LEU A 78 -24.79 -8.17 8.59
CA LEU A 78 -24.78 -8.10 7.14
C LEU A 78 -23.62 -8.93 6.57
N THR A 79 -23.91 -9.72 5.54
CA THR A 79 -22.90 -10.42 4.73
C THR A 79 -22.02 -9.40 3.99
N PRO A 80 -20.80 -9.79 3.55
CA PRO A 80 -19.92 -8.91 2.78
C PRO A 80 -20.60 -8.25 1.55
N ALA A 81 -21.48 -8.99 0.88
CA ALA A 81 -22.23 -8.49 -0.28
C ALA A 81 -23.28 -7.44 0.16
N GLU A 82 -24.06 -7.73 1.20
CA GLU A 82 -25.06 -6.78 1.72
C GLU A 82 -24.40 -5.50 2.26
N GLN A 83 -23.25 -5.62 2.93
CA GLN A 83 -22.46 -4.46 3.36
C GLN A 83 -21.99 -3.62 2.17
N PHE A 84 -21.62 -4.24 1.05
CA PHE A 84 -21.22 -3.51 -0.14
C PHE A 84 -22.40 -2.77 -0.79
N TYR A 85 -23.54 -3.44 -0.97
CA TYR A 85 -24.72 -2.81 -1.55
C TYR A 85 -25.27 -1.67 -0.69
N SER A 86 -25.13 -1.76 0.65
CA SER A 86 -25.52 -0.66 1.55
C SER A 86 -24.69 0.63 1.41
N LEU A 87 -23.55 0.60 0.70
CA LEU A 87 -22.73 1.79 0.46
C LEU A 87 -23.19 2.60 -0.76
N ILE A 88 -24.05 2.01 -1.60
CA ILE A 88 -24.53 2.60 -2.87
C ILE A 88 -25.97 3.12 -2.71
N ALA A 89 -26.72 2.61 -1.73
CA ALA A 89 -28.09 3.02 -1.40
C ALA A 89 -28.13 4.37 -0.67
#